data_AF-A0A4U1FI21-F1
#
_entry.id   AF-A0A4U1FI21-F1
#
_cell.length_a   1.000
_cell.length_b   1.000
_cell.length_c   1.000
_cell.angle_alpha   90.00
_cell.angle_beta   90.00
_cell.angle_gamma   90.00
#
_symmetry.space_group_name_H-M   'P 1'
#
loop_
_entity.id
_entity.type
_entity.pdbx_description
1 polymer ?
#
loop_
_entity_poly.entity_id
_entity_poly.type
_entity_poly.pdbx_seq_one_letter_code
_entity_poly.pdbx_strand_id
1 'polypeptide(L)'
;TATVVSAGPAVIECWFVEDAGGGRLSKKPSALLLRQSSESPPPRPDLDPERYLKVHDPAGTLLAAFRRYPRDAPAPRCEMSHYVPLPASAIWVSGLTPEQSCPRALDGRWLMVSMSSPVLSLSSLLRPQSEPQPEPALITVATAVLTVLTHTPTPRIRIGQDALLDLSFAYTPPTPKAATSLAPGPPPFGLEWRRQHLGKGHLMLAATPGLSGPMPAAREGAVAFAGWDDDEPLGPWTGNGTFWLPAVQPFQEGTYLATVHLPYLQGQTTLELAVQKPPKVTLTPAPLIWAAPGEAPPELLCLVSHFYPSEGLEVEWELWGGPEGRFQKAEGQRWLSALSHHSDGSVSLSAHLQPPPVTTGQHGARYACRVHHPSLPALGRSAEVTLQVAGLSGPSLEDGVGLFLSAFLLLGLINMLGWAAAYLATSEDSVE
;
A
#
# COMPACT_ATOMS: atom_id res chain seq x y z
N THR A 1 -24.33 7.22 13.38
CA THR A 1 -23.83 6.10 12.54
C THR A 1 -23.17 5.10 13.45
N ALA A 2 -23.86 4.00 13.77
CA ALA A 2 -23.39 3.01 14.72
C ALA A 2 -22.22 2.21 14.12
N THR A 3 -21.06 2.32 14.76
CA THR A 3 -19.83 1.61 14.41
C THR A 3 -20.05 0.10 14.47
N VAL A 4 -19.80 -0.59 13.35
CA VAL A 4 -19.80 -2.04 13.26
C VAL A 4 -18.73 -2.58 14.21
N VAL A 5 -19.16 -3.16 15.33
CA VAL A 5 -18.29 -3.91 16.23
C VAL A 5 -17.93 -5.22 15.51
N SER A 6 -16.80 -5.21 14.81
CA SER A 6 -16.18 -6.48 14.41
C SER A 6 -15.80 -7.21 15.70
N ALA A 7 -16.10 -8.50 15.78
CA ALA A 7 -15.85 -9.30 16.99
C ALA A 7 -14.57 -10.14 16.87
N GLY A 8 -13.84 -9.99 15.75
CA GLY A 8 -12.58 -10.67 15.46
C GLY A 8 -12.64 -12.20 15.48
N PRO A 9 -11.51 -12.87 15.21
CA PRO A 9 -11.34 -14.28 15.56
C PRO A 9 -11.37 -14.47 17.08
N ALA A 10 -12.11 -15.46 17.57
CA ALA A 10 -12.12 -15.83 18.99
C ALA A 10 -10.95 -16.75 19.38
N VAL A 11 -10.52 -17.58 18.43
CA VAL A 11 -9.39 -18.50 18.54
C VAL A 11 -8.47 -18.27 17.34
N ILE A 12 -7.16 -18.32 17.54
CA ILE A 12 -6.15 -18.29 16.48
C ILE A 12 -5.41 -19.62 16.49
N GLU A 13 -5.44 -20.33 15.37
CA GLU A 13 -4.62 -21.52 15.14
C GLU A 13 -3.17 -21.11 14.86
N CYS A 14 -2.24 -21.72 15.58
CA CYS A 14 -0.82 -21.40 15.55
C CYS A 14 0.01 -22.66 15.33
N TRP A 15 1.20 -22.49 14.76
CA TRP A 15 2.21 -23.54 14.71
C TRP A 15 3.25 -23.34 15.80
N PHE A 16 3.38 -24.31 16.70
CA PHE A 16 4.46 -24.36 17.67
C PHE A 16 5.71 -24.91 17.00
N VAL A 17 6.78 -24.12 16.97
CA VAL A 17 8.02 -24.42 16.26
C VAL A 17 9.14 -24.71 17.25
N GLU A 18 9.77 -25.86 17.09
CA GLU A 18 10.92 -26.31 17.88
C GLU A 18 12.04 -26.79 16.96
N ASP A 19 13.29 -26.53 17.36
CA ASP A 19 14.46 -27.15 16.73
C ASP A 19 14.47 -28.64 17.06
N ALA A 20 14.36 -29.47 16.02
CA ALA A 20 14.40 -30.93 16.15
C ALA A 20 15.85 -31.48 16.15
N GLY A 21 16.85 -30.59 16.13
CA GLY A 21 18.26 -30.92 15.98
C GLY A 21 18.66 -31.10 14.52
N GLY A 22 19.95 -30.89 14.23
CA GLY A 22 20.51 -31.06 12.88
C GLY A 22 19.98 -30.06 11.84
N GLY A 23 19.47 -28.90 12.28
CA GLY A 23 18.91 -27.86 11.39
C GLY A 23 17.50 -28.15 10.88
N ARG A 24 16.81 -29.17 11.41
CA ARG A 24 15.41 -29.46 11.06
C ARG A 24 14.47 -28.78 12.04
N LEU A 25 13.48 -28.05 11.50
CA LEU A 25 12.40 -27.47 12.27
C LEU A 25 11.22 -28.44 12.36
N SER A 26 10.70 -28.66 13.56
CA SER A 26 9.45 -29.39 13.79
C SER A 26 8.31 -28.41 14.04
N LYS A 27 7.12 -28.71 13.51
CA LYS A 27 5.91 -27.92 13.70
C LYS A 27 4.85 -28.78 14.37
N LYS A 28 4.27 -28.29 15.46
CA LYS A 28 3.18 -28.94 16.19
C LYS A 28 1.97 -28.02 16.25
N PRO A 29 0.73 -28.52 16.17
CA PRO A 29 -0.45 -27.68 16.26
C PRO A 29 -0.55 -27.05 17.66
N SER A 30 -1.00 -25.80 17.70
CA SER A 30 -1.21 -25.00 18.92
C SER A 30 -2.33 -24.00 18.67
N ALA A 31 -2.93 -23.45 19.72
CA ALA A 31 -3.98 -22.46 19.57
C ALA A 31 -3.96 -21.42 20.68
N LEU A 32 -4.38 -20.21 20.33
CA LEU A 32 -4.56 -19.09 21.26
C LEU A 32 -6.04 -18.76 21.37
N LEU A 33 -6.58 -18.85 22.58
CA LEU A 33 -7.93 -18.40 22.90
C LEU A 33 -7.85 -16.92 23.32
N LEU A 34 -8.39 -16.04 22.47
CA LEU A 34 -8.41 -14.60 22.69
C LEU A 34 -9.69 -14.12 23.38
N ARG A 35 -10.81 -14.76 23.05
CA ARG A 35 -12.14 -14.39 23.54
C ARG A 35 -12.91 -15.65 23.88
N GLN A 36 -13.55 -15.61 25.04
CA GLN A 36 -14.42 -16.67 25.53
C GLN A 36 -15.87 -16.19 25.44
N SER A 37 -16.72 -16.89 24.67
CA SER A 37 -18.14 -16.55 24.49
C SER A 37 -19.08 -17.31 25.45
N SER A 38 -18.59 -18.40 26.03
CA SER A 38 -19.30 -19.29 26.98
C SER A 38 -18.63 -19.29 28.34
N GLU A 39 -19.31 -19.81 29.36
CA GLU A 39 -18.75 -19.91 30.72
C GLU A 39 -17.52 -20.86 30.78
N SER A 40 -17.42 -21.81 29.85
CA SER A 40 -16.30 -22.74 29.68
C SER A 40 -15.47 -22.45 28.40
N PRO A 41 -14.15 -22.71 28.39
CA PRO A 41 -13.33 -22.69 27.17
C PRO A 41 -13.76 -23.83 26.23
N PRO A 42 -13.73 -23.65 24.90
CA PRO A 42 -14.05 -24.72 23.97
C PRO A 42 -13.00 -25.85 24.09
N PRO A 43 -13.42 -27.12 24.27
CA PRO A 43 -12.48 -28.22 24.43
C PRO A 43 -11.71 -28.50 23.13
N ARG A 44 -10.40 -28.72 23.24
CA ARG A 44 -9.49 -29.06 22.12
C ARG A 44 -8.69 -30.33 22.45
N PRO A 45 -9.32 -31.51 22.37
CA PRO A 45 -8.64 -32.79 22.65
C PRO A 45 -7.57 -33.13 21.60
N ASP A 46 -7.60 -32.45 20.45
CA ASP A 46 -6.59 -32.52 19.39
C ASP A 46 -5.27 -31.83 19.77
N LEU A 47 -5.28 -30.97 20.80
CA LEU A 47 -4.14 -30.17 21.22
C LEU A 47 -3.59 -30.63 22.56
N ASP A 48 -2.28 -30.47 22.72
CA ASP A 48 -1.61 -30.53 24.00
C ASP A 48 -2.08 -29.34 24.87
N PRO A 49 -2.54 -29.53 26.12
CA PRO A 49 -2.95 -28.45 27.02
C PRO A 49 -1.91 -27.35 27.23
N GLU A 50 -0.62 -27.68 27.13
CA GLU A 50 0.47 -26.70 27.20
C GLU A 50 0.59 -25.83 25.94
N ARG A 51 -0.05 -26.24 24.85
CA ARG A 51 -0.07 -25.55 23.55
C ARG A 51 -1.42 -24.92 23.23
N TYR A 52 -2.41 -25.12 24.09
CA TYR A 52 -3.66 -24.39 24.05
C TYR A 52 -3.65 -23.30 25.13
N LEU A 53 -3.44 -22.05 24.71
CA LEU A 53 -3.23 -20.94 25.64
C LEU A 53 -4.43 -20.01 25.70
N LYS A 54 -4.94 -19.75 26.91
CA LYS A 54 -5.86 -18.64 27.19
C LYS A 54 -5.06 -17.37 27.39
N VAL A 55 -5.23 -16.41 26.48
CA VAL A 55 -4.51 -15.16 26.51
C VAL A 55 -5.09 -14.23 27.58
N HIS A 56 -4.27 -13.89 28.56
CA HIS A 56 -4.50 -12.80 29.50
C HIS A 56 -3.64 -11.60 29.07
N ASP A 57 -4.27 -10.51 28.69
CA ASP A 57 -3.59 -9.32 28.13
C ASP A 57 -3.92 -8.08 28.96
N PRO A 58 -3.13 -7.79 30.01
CA PRO A 58 -3.38 -6.67 30.91
C PRO A 58 -3.32 -5.31 30.22
N ALA A 59 -2.38 -5.13 29.28
CA ALA A 59 -2.25 -3.89 28.51
C ALA A 59 -3.31 -3.76 27.41
N GLY A 60 -3.99 -4.85 27.06
CA GLY A 60 -5.13 -4.87 26.14
C GLY A 60 -4.79 -4.71 24.65
N THR A 61 -3.52 -4.49 24.30
CA THR A 61 -3.10 -4.20 22.91
C THR A 61 -3.29 -5.41 21.98
N LEU A 62 -2.93 -6.61 22.43
CA LEU A 62 -3.09 -7.85 21.67
C LEU A 62 -4.59 -8.15 21.43
N LEU A 63 -5.42 -8.08 22.48
CA LEU A 63 -6.85 -8.34 22.37
C LEU A 63 -7.58 -7.23 21.59
N ALA A 64 -7.19 -5.97 21.74
CA ALA A 64 -7.78 -4.86 20.99
C ALA A 64 -7.50 -4.97 19.48
N ALA A 65 -6.30 -5.38 19.09
CA ALA A 65 -5.92 -5.61 17.70
C ALA A 65 -6.86 -6.63 17.03
N PHE A 66 -7.13 -7.75 17.70
CA PHE A 66 -8.02 -8.78 17.16
C PHE A 66 -9.50 -8.43 17.27
N ARG A 67 -9.94 -7.64 18.26
CA ARG A 67 -11.31 -7.08 18.26
C ARG A 67 -11.55 -6.22 17.02
N ARG A 68 -10.57 -5.43 16.57
CA ARG A 68 -10.69 -4.58 15.37
C ARG A 68 -10.46 -5.33 14.06
N TYR A 69 -10.10 -6.62 14.10
CA TYR A 69 -9.82 -7.42 12.92
C TYR A 69 -11.08 -7.58 12.04
N PRO A 70 -11.02 -7.32 10.72
CA PRO A 70 -12.18 -7.46 9.83
C PRO A 70 -12.72 -8.90 9.80
N ARG A 71 -14.05 -9.07 9.80
CA ARG A 71 -14.70 -10.40 9.79
C ARG A 71 -14.41 -11.19 8.51
N ASP A 72 -14.33 -10.51 7.38
CA ASP A 72 -14.12 -11.13 6.07
C ASP A 72 -12.63 -11.31 5.73
N ALA A 73 -11.72 -10.87 6.62
CA ALA A 73 -10.30 -11.03 6.40
C ALA A 73 -9.86 -12.48 6.68
N PRO A 74 -8.91 -13.03 5.90
CA PRO A 74 -8.33 -14.33 6.18
C PRO A 74 -7.74 -14.41 7.58
N ALA A 75 -7.74 -15.61 8.17
CA ALA A 75 -7.09 -15.86 9.45
C ALA A 75 -5.59 -15.48 9.37
N PRO A 76 -5.04 -14.81 10.39
CA PRO A 76 -3.63 -14.46 10.43
C PRO A 76 -2.78 -15.73 10.49
N ARG A 77 -1.60 -15.70 9.86
CA ARG A 77 -0.58 -16.74 10.09
C ARG A 77 -0.03 -16.54 11.50
N CYS A 78 0.01 -17.59 12.29
CA CYS A 78 0.52 -17.55 13.66
C CYS A 78 1.61 -18.60 13.86
N GLU A 79 2.73 -18.17 14.44
CA GLU A 79 3.85 -19.00 14.84
C GLU A 79 4.12 -18.77 16.33
N MET A 80 4.40 -19.86 17.05
CA MET A 80 4.74 -19.83 18.47
C MET A 80 6.07 -20.57 18.67
N SER A 81 6.95 -20.03 19.50
CA SER A 81 8.25 -20.62 19.80
C SER A 81 8.64 -20.35 21.25
N HIS A 82 9.62 -21.11 21.76
CA HIS A 82 10.20 -20.81 23.07
C HIS A 82 11.03 -19.52 22.98
N TYR A 83 10.89 -18.68 23.99
CA TYR A 83 11.67 -17.45 24.13
C TYR A 83 12.60 -17.56 25.34
N VAL A 84 13.81 -17.03 25.22
CA VAL A 84 14.79 -16.97 26.32
C VAL A 84 15.12 -15.49 26.57
N PRO A 85 14.75 -14.93 27.73
CA PRO A 85 15.12 -13.56 28.08
C PRO A 85 16.64 -13.40 28.12
N LEU A 86 17.17 -12.53 27.26
CA LEU A 86 18.60 -12.30 27.08
C LEU A 86 18.83 -10.81 26.81
N PRO A 87 19.95 -10.23 27.28
CA PRO A 87 20.34 -8.87 26.93
C PRO A 87 20.43 -8.70 25.41
N ALA A 88 20.06 -7.51 24.92
CA ALA A 88 20.24 -7.17 23.52
C ALA A 88 21.73 -7.24 23.14
N SER A 89 22.04 -7.79 21.96
CA SER A 89 23.41 -7.94 21.49
C SER A 89 24.04 -6.64 21.01
N ALA A 90 23.21 -5.63 20.69
CA ALA A 90 23.67 -4.36 20.17
C ALA A 90 24.20 -3.46 21.30
N ILE A 91 25.43 -2.94 21.12
CA ILE A 91 26.15 -2.16 22.13
C ILE A 91 25.39 -0.89 22.54
N TRP A 92 24.69 -0.23 21.63
CA TRP A 92 23.94 1.01 21.91
C TRP A 92 22.75 0.78 22.86
N VAL A 93 22.27 -0.47 22.98
CA VAL A 93 21.15 -0.86 23.87
C VAL A 93 21.65 -1.31 25.25
N SER A 94 22.97 -1.48 25.43
CA SER A 94 23.55 -2.01 26.68
C SER A 94 23.14 -1.25 27.94
N GLY A 95 22.81 0.04 27.82
CA GLY A 95 22.30 0.85 28.93
C GLY A 95 20.96 0.37 29.51
N LEU A 96 20.16 -0.43 28.79
CA LEU A 96 18.93 -1.04 29.32
C LEU A 96 19.19 -2.16 30.33
N THR A 97 20.39 -2.75 30.32
CA THR A 97 20.79 -3.85 31.21
C THR A 97 22.16 -3.54 31.83
N PRO A 98 22.22 -2.56 32.76
CA PRO A 98 23.48 -2.20 33.42
C PRO A 98 23.94 -3.27 34.43
N GLU A 99 23.01 -4.06 34.96
CA GLU A 99 23.29 -5.13 35.91
C GLU A 99 23.92 -6.34 35.23
N GLN A 100 24.92 -6.94 35.88
CA GLN A 100 25.61 -8.15 35.38
C GLN A 100 24.90 -9.46 35.77
N SER A 101 23.68 -9.39 36.31
CA SER A 101 22.89 -10.54 36.75
C SER A 101 21.50 -10.57 36.14
N CYS A 102 20.99 -11.76 35.81
CA CYS A 102 19.63 -11.91 35.29
C CYS A 102 18.58 -11.60 36.38
N PRO A 103 17.56 -10.77 36.09
CA PRO A 103 16.50 -10.45 37.04
C PRO A 103 15.64 -11.68 37.35
N ARG A 104 15.50 -12.03 38.63
CA ARG A 104 14.61 -13.14 39.09
C ARG A 104 13.14 -12.94 38.71
N ALA A 105 12.72 -11.70 38.46
CA ALA A 105 11.36 -11.40 37.99
C ALA A 105 11.04 -12.06 36.64
N LEU A 106 12.07 -12.42 35.86
CA LEU A 106 11.96 -13.06 34.55
C LEU A 106 12.06 -14.59 34.61
N ASP A 107 12.11 -15.19 35.80
CA ASP A 107 12.17 -16.65 35.96
C ASP A 107 10.92 -17.34 35.37
N GLY A 108 11.11 -18.53 34.82
CA GLY A 108 10.05 -19.37 34.27
C GLY A 108 10.09 -19.50 32.75
N ARG A 109 9.06 -20.13 32.20
CA ARG A 109 8.93 -20.37 30.76
C ARG A 109 8.41 -19.13 30.06
N TRP A 110 8.94 -18.85 28.87
CA TRP A 110 8.50 -17.77 28.00
C TRP A 110 8.24 -18.30 26.60
N LEU A 111 7.22 -17.74 25.96
CA LEU A 111 6.85 -18.05 24.60
C LEU A 111 6.85 -16.77 23.79
N MET A 112 7.40 -16.82 22.58
CA MET A 112 7.21 -15.78 21.58
C MET A 112 6.06 -16.23 20.68
N VAL A 113 5.13 -15.32 20.41
CA VAL A 113 4.08 -15.48 19.41
C VAL A 113 4.31 -14.43 18.34
N SER A 114 4.36 -14.86 17.08
CA SER A 114 4.43 -13.99 15.91
C SER A 114 3.19 -14.19 15.05
N MET A 115 2.54 -13.10 14.67
CA MET A 115 1.35 -13.11 13.82
C MET A 115 1.52 -12.16 12.65
N SER A 116 1.13 -12.62 11.47
CA SER A 116 1.20 -11.82 10.24
C SER A 116 -0.03 -12.02 9.38
N SER A 117 -0.63 -10.93 8.94
CA SER A 117 -1.67 -10.91 7.90
C SER A 117 -1.56 -9.61 7.08
N PRO A 118 -2.35 -9.45 6.02
CA PRO A 118 -2.44 -8.17 5.30
C PRO A 118 -3.03 -7.02 6.13
N VAL A 119 -3.66 -7.33 7.28
CA VAL A 119 -4.33 -6.35 8.15
C VAL A 119 -3.40 -5.85 9.24
N LEU A 120 -2.60 -6.74 9.84
CA LEU A 120 -1.67 -6.40 10.92
C LEU A 120 -0.47 -7.34 10.95
N SER A 121 0.63 -6.89 11.55
CA SER A 121 1.70 -7.77 12.00
C SER A 121 1.98 -7.49 13.48
N LEU A 122 2.22 -8.55 14.25
CA LEU A 122 2.36 -8.49 15.69
C LEU A 122 3.35 -9.53 16.18
N SER A 123 4.15 -9.16 17.17
CA SER A 123 4.82 -10.12 18.04
C SER A 123 4.43 -9.89 19.49
N SER A 124 4.30 -10.97 20.26
CA SER A 124 3.99 -10.90 21.68
C SER A 124 4.82 -11.91 22.46
N LEU A 125 5.40 -11.47 23.57
CA LEU A 125 6.02 -12.34 24.56
C LEU A 125 4.97 -12.73 25.60
N LEU A 126 4.71 -14.02 25.70
CA LEU A 126 3.75 -14.61 26.61
C LEU A 126 4.46 -15.39 27.72
N ARG A 127 3.98 -15.26 28.94
CA ARG A 127 4.41 -16.05 30.09
C ARG A 127 3.31 -17.04 30.48
N PRO A 128 3.41 -18.32 30.11
CA PRO A 128 2.48 -19.35 30.56
C PRO A 128 2.59 -19.56 32.08
N GLN A 129 1.46 -19.82 32.73
CA GLN A 129 1.42 -20.25 34.12
C GLN A 129 1.86 -21.72 34.24
N SER A 130 2.44 -22.08 35.39
CA SER A 130 3.11 -23.36 35.60
C SER A 130 2.19 -24.58 35.59
N GLU A 131 0.89 -24.41 35.88
CA GLU A 131 -0.09 -25.50 35.86
C GLU A 131 -1.29 -25.11 34.98
N PRO A 132 -1.71 -25.99 34.04
CA PRO A 132 -2.98 -25.83 33.34
C PRO A 132 -4.13 -25.78 34.35
N GLN A 133 -5.05 -24.82 34.21
CA GLN A 133 -6.17 -24.75 35.14
C GLN A 133 -7.09 -25.98 34.95
N PRO A 134 -7.39 -26.74 36.01
CA PRO A 134 -8.34 -27.84 35.92
C PRO A 134 -9.77 -27.31 35.86
N GLU A 135 -10.47 -27.73 34.82
CA GLU A 135 -11.91 -27.59 34.54
C GLU A 135 -12.43 -26.17 34.20
N PRO A 136 -13.35 -26.05 33.19
CA PRO A 136 -14.00 -27.14 32.45
C PRO A 136 -13.21 -27.67 31.23
N ALA A 137 -12.08 -27.06 30.87
CA ALA A 137 -11.20 -27.52 29.79
C ALA A 137 -9.73 -27.34 30.16
N LEU A 138 -8.89 -28.35 29.87
CA LEU A 138 -7.44 -28.33 30.10
C LEU A 138 -6.80 -27.26 29.19
N ILE A 139 -6.62 -26.06 29.73
CA ILE A 139 -6.07 -24.90 29.02
C ILE A 139 -5.07 -24.18 29.91
N THR A 140 -3.97 -23.71 29.31
CA THR A 140 -2.93 -22.98 30.06
C THR A 140 -3.17 -21.49 29.95
N VAL A 141 -3.25 -20.76 31.07
CA VAL A 141 -3.33 -19.30 31.03
C VAL A 141 -1.94 -18.73 30.73
N ALA A 142 -1.84 -17.83 29.75
CA ALA A 142 -0.60 -17.16 29.40
C ALA A 142 -0.79 -15.64 29.44
N THR A 143 0.07 -14.95 30.19
CA THR A 143 0.01 -13.48 30.32
C THR A 143 0.89 -12.82 29.26
N ALA A 144 0.33 -11.88 28.49
CA ALA A 144 1.08 -11.05 27.57
C ALA A 144 1.90 -10.00 28.34
N VAL A 145 3.22 -10.04 28.17
CA VAL A 145 4.16 -9.17 28.88
C VAL A 145 4.62 -8.03 27.98
N LEU A 146 5.02 -8.34 26.75
CA LEU A 146 5.40 -7.35 25.74
C LEU A 146 4.64 -7.68 24.48
N THR A 147 3.99 -6.68 23.89
CA THR A 147 3.35 -6.79 22.57
C THR A 147 3.88 -5.68 21.69
N VAL A 148 4.32 -6.00 20.48
CA VAL A 148 4.75 -5.05 19.45
C VAL A 148 3.85 -5.28 18.23
N LEU A 149 3.23 -4.22 17.73
CA LEU A 149 2.14 -4.27 16.75
C LEU A 149 2.32 -3.20 15.69
N THR A 150 1.98 -3.54 14.46
CA THR A 150 1.76 -2.60 13.37
C THR A 150 0.42 -2.89 12.71
N HIS A 151 -0.38 -1.83 12.50
CA HIS A 151 -1.66 -1.90 11.78
C HIS A 151 -1.50 -1.71 10.27
N THR A 152 -0.28 -1.40 9.80
CA THR A 152 0.02 -1.21 8.38
C THR A 152 1.19 -2.12 8.00
N PRO A 153 0.99 -3.44 7.90
CA PRO A 153 2.07 -4.37 7.59
C PRO A 153 2.59 -4.25 6.15
N THR A 154 1.80 -3.70 5.23
CA THR A 154 2.17 -3.50 3.82
C THR A 154 1.86 -2.08 3.34
N PRO A 155 2.51 -1.04 3.92
CA PRO A 155 2.20 0.35 3.60
C PRO A 155 2.55 0.65 2.15
N ARG A 156 1.62 1.26 1.42
CA ARG A 156 1.78 1.67 0.01
C ARG A 156 1.90 3.18 -0.10
N ILE A 157 3.10 3.67 -0.32
CA ILE A 157 3.41 5.11 -0.27
C ILE A 157 3.69 5.63 -1.68
N ARG A 158 3.27 6.86 -1.97
CA ARG A 158 3.56 7.45 -3.27
C ARG A 158 5.00 7.93 -3.36
N ILE A 159 5.62 7.80 -4.52
CA ILE A 159 6.97 8.36 -4.76
C ILE A 159 6.99 9.86 -4.38
N GLY A 160 7.99 10.25 -3.60
CA GLY A 160 8.22 11.61 -3.13
C GLY A 160 7.33 12.04 -1.96
N GLN A 161 6.42 11.18 -1.49
CA GLN A 161 5.68 11.41 -0.25
C GLN A 161 6.40 10.81 0.95
N ASP A 162 6.08 11.33 2.12
CA ASP A 162 6.59 10.80 3.37
C ASP A 162 5.89 9.49 3.74
N ALA A 163 6.66 8.50 4.19
CA ALA A 163 6.13 7.27 4.76
C ALA A 163 6.04 7.38 6.28
N LEU A 164 4.88 7.05 6.81
CA LEU A 164 4.66 6.84 8.24
C LEU A 164 4.39 5.35 8.45
N LEU A 165 5.37 4.65 9.01
CA LEU A 165 5.30 3.23 9.30
C LEU A 165 4.79 3.05 10.74
N ASP A 166 3.51 2.72 10.88
CA ASP A 166 2.83 2.56 12.17
C ASP A 166 3.52 1.51 13.03
N LEU A 167 3.81 1.86 14.27
CA LEU A 167 4.30 0.94 15.29
C LEU A 167 3.80 1.36 16.65
N SER A 168 3.08 0.46 17.30
CA SER A 168 2.70 0.57 18.70
C SER A 168 3.25 -0.61 19.48
N PHE A 169 3.47 -0.41 20.77
CA PHE A 169 3.86 -1.48 21.66
C PHE A 169 3.24 -1.29 23.04
N ALA A 170 3.22 -2.36 23.81
CA ALA A 170 2.68 -2.35 25.15
C ALA A 170 3.48 -3.27 26.07
N TYR A 171 3.62 -2.85 27.32
CA TYR A 171 4.41 -3.57 28.31
C TYR A 171 3.66 -3.69 29.64
N THR A 172 3.63 -4.92 30.17
CA THR A 172 3.14 -5.22 31.51
C THR A 172 4.29 -5.71 32.38
N PRO A 173 4.60 -5.06 33.52
CA PRO A 173 5.68 -5.49 34.39
C PRO A 173 5.37 -6.88 35.03
N PRO A 174 6.31 -7.85 35.00
CA PRO A 174 6.08 -9.22 35.48
C PRO A 174 5.77 -9.37 36.97
N THR A 175 6.19 -8.42 37.82
CA THR A 175 5.88 -8.43 39.26
C THR A 175 5.69 -7.02 39.81
N PRO A 176 4.58 -6.72 40.51
CA PRO A 176 4.36 -5.39 41.11
C PRO A 176 5.31 -5.09 42.28
N LYS A 177 5.91 -6.11 42.91
CA LYS A 177 6.94 -5.94 43.97
C LYS A 177 8.35 -5.65 43.45
N ALA A 178 8.67 -5.92 42.18
CA ALA A 178 9.94 -5.47 41.59
C ALA A 178 9.88 -3.98 41.18
N ALA A 179 8.67 -3.42 41.05
CA ALA A 179 8.46 -2.00 40.83
C ALA A 179 8.79 -1.14 42.07
N THR A 180 9.01 -1.72 43.25
CA THR A 180 9.39 -0.94 44.45
C THR A 180 10.87 -0.54 44.48
N SER A 181 11.71 -1.02 43.57
CA SER A 181 13.13 -0.62 43.47
C SER A 181 13.47 0.25 42.25
N LEU A 182 12.56 0.35 41.27
CA LEU A 182 12.68 1.24 40.12
C LEU A 182 11.93 2.54 40.41
N ALA A 183 12.41 3.67 39.86
CA ALA A 183 11.70 4.93 39.93
C ALA A 183 10.25 4.74 39.42
N PRO A 184 9.24 5.37 40.05
CA PRO A 184 7.86 5.26 39.59
C PRO A 184 7.74 5.73 38.14
N GLY A 185 6.96 5.00 37.33
CA GLY A 185 6.73 5.28 35.91
C GLY A 185 7.29 4.21 34.96
N PRO A 186 7.15 4.41 33.65
CA PRO A 186 7.51 3.42 32.65
C PRO A 186 9.04 3.25 32.53
N PRO A 187 9.54 2.03 32.27
CA PRO A 187 10.97 1.79 32.13
C PRO A 187 11.52 2.43 30.85
N PRO A 188 12.83 2.72 30.78
CA PRO A 188 13.44 3.05 29.50
C PRO A 188 13.31 1.88 28.53
N PHE A 189 13.21 2.20 27.24
CA PHE A 189 13.14 1.21 26.17
C PHE A 189 14.07 1.62 25.03
N GLY A 190 14.43 0.65 24.19
CA GLY A 190 15.15 0.86 22.95
C GLY A 190 14.22 0.68 21.76
N LEU A 191 14.35 1.53 20.75
CA LEU A 191 13.67 1.40 19.47
C LEU A 191 14.72 1.21 18.38
N GLU A 192 14.56 0.17 17.56
CA GLU A 192 15.42 -0.14 16.43
C GLU A 192 14.59 -0.28 15.15
N TRP A 193 14.95 0.46 14.12
CA TRP A 193 14.40 0.30 12.77
C TRP A 193 15.51 -0.13 11.81
N ARG A 194 15.30 -1.23 11.10
CA ARG A 194 16.22 -1.73 10.07
C ARG A 194 15.50 -1.91 8.75
N ARG A 195 16.19 -1.66 7.64
CA ARG A 195 15.75 -2.06 6.30
C ARG A 195 16.57 -3.25 5.84
N GLN A 196 15.91 -4.37 5.54
CA GLN A 196 16.52 -5.55 4.96
C GLN A 196 16.30 -5.53 3.43
N HIS A 197 17.41 -5.51 2.69
CA HIS A 197 17.39 -5.58 1.24
C HIS A 197 18.48 -6.53 0.76
N LEU A 198 18.12 -7.51 -0.08
CA LEU A 198 19.04 -8.53 -0.61
C LEU A 198 19.90 -9.22 0.48
N GLY A 199 19.28 -9.56 1.61
CA GLY A 199 19.94 -10.23 2.73
C GLY A 199 20.82 -9.33 3.61
N LYS A 200 20.96 -8.04 3.30
CA LYS A 200 21.70 -7.06 4.13
C LYS A 200 20.74 -6.17 4.90
N GLY A 201 20.81 -6.23 6.23
CA GLY A 201 20.01 -5.38 7.13
C GLY A 201 20.76 -4.10 7.52
N HIS A 202 20.32 -2.95 7.01
CA HIS A 202 20.86 -1.64 7.35
C HIS A 202 20.08 -1.02 8.51
N LEU A 203 20.78 -0.59 9.56
CA LEU A 203 20.16 0.18 10.65
C LEU A 203 19.77 1.56 10.14
N MET A 204 18.48 1.89 10.21
CA MET A 204 17.91 3.15 9.76
C MET A 204 17.79 4.15 10.91
N LEU A 205 17.34 3.67 12.08
CA LEU A 205 17.19 4.49 13.27
C LEU A 205 17.36 3.63 14.52
N ALA A 206 17.99 4.21 15.54
CA ALA A 206 18.10 3.65 16.88
C ALA A 206 17.88 4.77 17.92
N ALA A 207 17.11 4.49 18.96
CA ALA A 207 16.86 5.44 20.04
C ALA A 207 16.64 4.70 21.38
N THR A 208 17.00 5.31 22.50
CA THR A 208 16.68 4.81 23.84
C THR A 208 15.96 5.86 24.69
N PRO A 209 14.66 6.12 24.48
CA PRO A 209 13.92 7.07 25.31
C PRO A 209 14.01 6.71 26.80
N GLY A 210 14.25 7.73 27.63
CA GLY A 210 14.48 7.55 29.08
C GLY A 210 15.93 7.25 29.46
N LEU A 211 16.84 7.04 28.51
CA LEU A 211 18.28 6.91 28.74
C LEU A 211 19.08 7.89 27.89
N SER A 212 20.08 8.50 28.52
CA SER A 212 21.10 9.28 27.80
C SER A 212 22.25 8.35 27.40
N GLY A 213 22.58 8.31 26.12
CA GLY A 213 23.69 7.51 25.61
C GLY A 213 24.01 7.82 24.15
N PRO A 214 25.19 7.42 23.67
CA PRO A 214 25.54 7.58 22.26
C PRO A 214 24.64 6.69 21.39
N MET A 215 23.91 7.31 20.46
CA MET A 215 23.04 6.59 19.53
C MET A 215 23.67 6.52 18.14
N PRO A 216 23.48 5.40 17.40
CA PRO A 216 23.80 5.34 15.99
C PRO A 216 23.11 6.47 15.20
N ALA A 217 23.81 7.05 14.23
CA ALA A 217 23.25 8.10 13.40
C ALA A 217 22.06 7.58 12.57
N ALA A 218 20.96 8.34 12.58
CA ALA A 218 19.82 8.07 11.71
C ALA A 218 20.19 8.23 10.24
N ARG A 219 19.60 7.41 9.37
CA ARG A 219 19.84 7.41 7.93
C ARG A 219 18.67 8.02 7.17
N GLU A 220 18.96 8.58 6.00
CA GLU A 220 17.95 9.04 5.04
C GLU A 220 16.96 10.06 5.62
N GLY A 221 17.42 10.87 6.60
CA GLY A 221 16.58 11.86 7.28
C GLY A 221 15.47 11.26 8.15
N ALA A 222 15.52 9.96 8.42
CA ALA A 222 14.47 9.27 9.16
C ALA A 222 14.44 9.68 10.62
N VAL A 223 13.24 9.73 11.17
CA VAL A 223 13.00 9.96 12.61
C VAL A 223 11.91 9.00 13.11
N ALA A 224 11.72 8.95 14.42
CA ALA A 224 10.67 8.13 15.02
C ALA A 224 9.96 8.89 16.13
N PHE A 225 8.65 8.66 16.24
CA PHE A 225 7.83 9.10 17.36
C PHE A 225 7.94 8.06 18.47
N ALA A 226 9.09 8.04 19.14
CA ALA A 226 9.43 7.07 20.18
C ALA A 226 9.10 7.62 21.57
N GLY A 227 8.04 7.10 22.21
CA GLY A 227 7.68 7.49 23.57
C GLY A 227 6.61 6.58 24.17
N TRP A 228 6.47 6.64 25.50
CA TRP A 228 5.31 6.08 26.20
C TRP A 228 4.13 7.04 26.07
N ASP A 229 2.91 6.49 25.98
CA ASP A 229 1.68 7.27 25.84
C ASP A 229 1.25 7.91 27.17
N ASP A 230 1.60 7.28 28.29
CA ASP A 230 1.30 7.70 29.65
C ASP A 230 2.47 7.40 30.62
N ASP A 231 2.45 8.03 31.79
CA ASP A 231 3.45 7.89 32.85
C ASP A 231 2.87 7.25 34.12
N GLU A 232 1.87 6.35 33.97
CA GLU A 232 1.19 5.73 35.10
C GLU A 232 2.18 5.03 36.05
N PRO A 233 2.07 5.15 37.39
CA PRO A 233 3.14 4.72 38.29
C PRO A 233 3.49 3.22 38.26
N LEU A 234 2.50 2.37 37.94
CA LEU A 234 2.61 0.90 38.07
C LEU A 234 2.35 0.15 36.74
N GLY A 235 2.02 0.87 35.67
CA GLY A 235 1.60 0.29 34.41
C GLY A 235 0.30 -0.53 34.50
N PRO A 236 -0.04 -1.30 33.45
CA PRO A 236 0.71 -1.48 32.20
C PRO A 236 0.77 -0.19 31.37
N TRP A 237 1.77 -0.09 30.49
CA TRP A 237 1.99 1.08 29.64
C TRP A 237 1.83 0.73 28.17
N THR A 238 1.34 1.68 27.38
CA THR A 238 1.41 1.63 25.91
C THR A 238 2.38 2.69 25.41
N GLY A 239 2.99 2.42 24.25
CA GLY A 239 3.94 3.34 23.64
C GLY A 239 3.88 3.31 22.13
N ASN A 240 4.46 4.35 21.55
CA ASN A 240 4.55 4.55 20.11
C ASN A 240 6.03 4.48 19.69
N GLY A 241 6.27 3.90 18.52
CA GLY A 241 7.59 3.89 17.88
C GLY A 241 7.50 4.08 16.38
N THR A 242 6.44 4.74 15.91
CA THR A 242 6.14 4.99 14.49
C THR A 242 7.32 5.66 13.80
N PHE A 243 7.72 5.13 12.65
CA PHE A 243 8.86 5.60 11.87
C PHE A 243 8.42 6.53 10.76
N TRP A 244 9.06 7.70 10.66
CA TRP A 244 8.85 8.67 9.61
C TRP A 244 10.06 8.68 8.68
N LEU A 245 9.82 8.36 7.41
CA LEU A 245 10.82 8.40 6.33
C LEU A 245 10.40 9.46 5.30
N PRO A 246 11.18 10.55 5.15
CA PRO A 246 10.79 11.64 4.26
C PRO A 246 11.01 11.28 2.78
N ALA A 247 10.15 11.82 1.92
CA ALA A 247 10.29 11.82 0.46
C ALA A 247 10.69 10.46 -0.15
N VAL A 248 9.87 9.43 0.07
CA VAL A 248 10.21 8.04 -0.27
C VAL A 248 10.46 7.84 -1.76
N GLN A 249 11.55 7.14 -2.05
CA GLN A 249 11.98 6.76 -3.40
C GLN A 249 12.00 5.24 -3.58
N PRO A 250 11.95 4.74 -4.83
CA PRO A 250 11.94 3.29 -5.10
C PRO A 250 13.09 2.49 -4.47
N PHE A 251 14.30 3.07 -4.35
CA PHE A 251 15.43 2.36 -3.73
C PHE A 251 15.25 2.10 -2.22
N GLN A 252 14.30 2.78 -1.58
CA GLN A 252 13.97 2.63 -0.16
C GLN A 252 12.88 1.58 0.07
N GLU A 253 12.34 0.99 -1.00
CA GLU A 253 11.36 -0.10 -0.94
C GLU A 253 11.96 -1.37 -0.31
N GLY A 254 11.10 -2.19 0.31
CA GLY A 254 11.44 -3.51 0.82
C GLY A 254 11.03 -3.74 2.27
N THR A 255 11.67 -4.71 2.90
CA THR A 255 11.30 -5.20 4.23
C THR A 255 11.91 -4.33 5.33
N TYR A 256 11.06 -3.74 6.17
CA TYR A 256 11.44 -3.00 7.37
C TYR A 256 11.17 -3.86 8.61
N LEU A 257 12.14 -3.90 9.51
CA LEU A 257 12.06 -4.59 10.78
C LEU A 257 12.07 -3.54 11.88
N ALA A 258 11.05 -3.59 12.73
CA ALA A 258 10.94 -2.76 13.92
C ALA A 258 11.12 -3.63 15.16
N THR A 259 12.11 -3.31 15.98
CA THR A 259 12.41 -4.02 17.23
C THR A 259 12.30 -3.06 18.40
N VAL A 260 11.49 -3.45 19.39
CA VAL A 260 11.40 -2.76 20.68
C VAL A 260 12.17 -3.59 21.70
N HIS A 261 13.16 -2.95 22.32
CA HIS A 261 14.02 -3.51 23.34
C HIS A 261 13.58 -3.02 24.71
N LEU A 262 13.42 -3.96 25.63
CA LEU A 262 13.23 -3.73 27.06
C LEU A 262 14.33 -4.51 27.81
N PRO A 263 14.52 -4.30 29.11
CA PRO A 263 15.50 -5.07 29.87
C PRO A 263 15.27 -6.59 29.70
N TYR A 264 16.22 -7.27 29.03
CA TYR A 264 16.21 -8.70 28.68
C TYR A 264 15.08 -9.17 27.75
N LEU A 265 14.23 -8.28 27.26
CA LEU A 265 13.07 -8.61 26.44
C LEU A 265 13.15 -7.87 25.10
N GLN A 266 12.81 -8.54 24.01
CA GLN A 266 12.72 -7.90 22.70
C GLN A 266 11.52 -8.42 21.93
N GLY A 267 10.75 -7.51 21.34
CA GLY A 267 9.68 -7.82 20.40
C GLY A 267 10.02 -7.23 19.04
N GLN A 268 9.78 -8.00 17.98
CA GLN A 268 10.07 -7.58 16.60
C GLN A 268 8.84 -7.75 15.71
N THR A 269 8.56 -6.77 14.86
CA THR A 269 7.55 -6.89 13.81
C THR A 269 8.16 -6.53 12.45
N THR A 270 7.53 -7.00 11.38
CA THR A 270 7.99 -6.85 10.01
C THR A 270 6.94 -6.12 9.19
N LEU A 271 7.39 -5.14 8.41
CA LEU A 271 6.59 -4.36 7.49
C LEU A 271 7.20 -4.47 6.08
N GLU A 272 6.37 -4.51 5.05
CA GLU A 272 6.81 -4.51 3.65
C GLU A 272 6.39 -3.18 3.01
N LEU A 273 7.31 -2.20 3.03
CA LEU A 273 7.06 -0.90 2.41
C LEU A 273 7.08 -1.09 0.90
N ALA A 274 5.95 -0.77 0.26
CA ALA A 274 5.81 -0.75 -1.18
C ALA A 274 5.65 0.69 -1.68
N VAL A 275 6.31 1.00 -2.79
CA VAL A 275 6.27 2.33 -3.41
C VAL A 275 5.36 2.27 -4.63
N GLN A 276 4.57 3.32 -4.87
CA GLN A 276 3.68 3.38 -6.02
C GLN A 276 3.60 4.78 -6.64
N LYS A 277 3.34 4.87 -7.94
CA LYS A 277 3.05 6.12 -8.62
C LYS A 277 2.06 5.85 -9.76
N PRO A 278 0.88 6.51 -9.76
CA PRO A 278 -0.10 6.29 -10.81
C PRO A 278 0.36 6.87 -12.15
N PRO A 279 0.18 6.13 -13.26
CA PRO A 279 0.54 6.61 -14.57
C PRO A 279 -0.31 7.81 -14.99
N LYS A 280 0.32 8.70 -15.74
CA LYS A 280 -0.36 9.69 -16.57
C LYS A 280 -0.47 9.12 -17.99
N VAL A 281 -1.69 8.93 -18.45
CA VAL A 281 -2.00 8.35 -19.76
C VAL A 281 -2.38 9.48 -20.70
N THR A 282 -1.66 9.59 -21.80
CA THR A 282 -1.92 10.58 -22.86
C THR A 282 -1.87 9.90 -24.21
N LEU A 283 -2.73 10.33 -25.14
CA LEU A 283 -2.84 9.76 -26.48
C LEU A 283 -2.47 10.82 -27.52
N THR A 284 -1.70 10.41 -28.53
CA THR A 284 -1.26 11.27 -29.62
C THR A 284 -1.36 10.52 -30.96
N PRO A 285 -1.94 11.11 -32.03
CA PRO A 285 -2.59 12.41 -32.07
C PRO A 285 -3.93 12.45 -31.30
N ALA A 286 -4.27 13.59 -30.72
CA ALA A 286 -5.56 13.85 -30.05
C ALA A 286 -5.94 15.34 -30.25
N PRO A 287 -7.24 15.72 -30.23
CA PRO A 287 -8.42 14.91 -29.89
C PRO A 287 -9.06 14.17 -31.07
N LEU A 288 -8.57 14.41 -32.29
CA LEU A 288 -9.18 13.94 -33.54
C LEU A 288 -8.12 13.35 -34.47
N ILE A 289 -8.50 12.30 -35.19
CA ILE A 289 -7.73 11.70 -36.29
C ILE A 289 -8.63 11.54 -37.51
N TRP A 290 -8.03 11.55 -38.70
CA TRP A 290 -8.76 11.51 -39.96
C TRP A 290 -8.12 10.51 -40.91
N ALA A 291 -8.94 9.87 -41.73
CA ALA A 291 -8.51 8.96 -42.80
C ALA A 291 -9.56 8.92 -43.91
N ALA A 292 -9.14 8.71 -45.15
CA ALA A 292 -10.05 8.46 -46.25
C ALA A 292 -10.62 7.02 -46.16
N PRO A 293 -11.81 6.75 -46.72
CA PRO A 293 -12.32 5.39 -46.83
C PRO A 293 -11.31 4.48 -47.55
N GLY A 294 -10.94 3.36 -46.93
CA GLY A 294 -9.95 2.42 -47.47
C GLY A 294 -8.49 2.76 -47.14
N GLU A 295 -8.23 3.86 -46.43
CA GLU A 295 -6.91 4.22 -45.90
C GLU A 295 -6.81 3.96 -44.40
N ALA A 296 -5.60 3.64 -43.94
CA ALA A 296 -5.31 3.48 -42.52
C ALA A 296 -5.13 4.86 -41.86
N PRO A 297 -5.73 5.10 -40.68
CA PRO A 297 -5.43 6.27 -39.86
C PRO A 297 -3.95 6.36 -39.47
N PRO A 298 -3.47 7.54 -39.05
CA PRO A 298 -2.12 7.67 -38.51
C PRO A 298 -1.91 6.76 -37.31
N GLU A 299 -0.65 6.40 -37.07
CA GLU A 299 -0.23 5.65 -35.89
C GLU A 299 -0.68 6.37 -34.61
N LEU A 300 -1.29 5.62 -33.70
CA LEU A 300 -1.67 6.10 -32.37
C LEU A 300 -0.60 5.72 -31.36
N LEU A 301 -0.06 6.73 -30.68
CA LEU A 301 0.90 6.58 -29.61
C LEU A 301 0.22 6.92 -28.29
N CYS A 302 0.11 5.93 -27.42
CA CYS A 302 -0.34 6.06 -26.04
C CYS A 302 0.87 6.13 -25.11
N LEU A 303 1.16 7.33 -24.61
CA LEU A 303 2.25 7.57 -23.68
C LEU A 303 1.76 7.33 -22.24
N VAL A 304 2.35 6.35 -21.59
CA VAL A 304 2.13 5.99 -20.19
C VAL A 304 3.32 6.52 -19.39
N SER A 305 3.16 7.71 -18.81
CA SER A 305 4.27 8.45 -18.21
C SER A 305 4.28 8.39 -16.68
N HIS A 306 5.51 8.38 -16.14
CA HIS A 306 5.84 8.49 -14.72
C HIS A 306 5.04 7.57 -13.78
N PHE A 307 5.15 6.26 -13.97
CA PHE A 307 4.51 5.26 -13.12
C PHE A 307 5.53 4.37 -12.39
N TYR A 308 5.06 3.69 -11.35
CA TYR A 308 5.82 2.70 -10.58
C TYR A 308 4.84 1.84 -9.74
N PRO A 309 5.03 0.53 -9.58
CA PRO A 309 6.12 -0.30 -10.11
C PRO A 309 6.02 -0.53 -11.63
N SER A 310 7.08 -1.06 -12.25
CA SER A 310 7.05 -1.44 -13.67
C SER A 310 6.23 -2.71 -13.93
N GLU A 311 6.13 -3.58 -12.92
CA GLU A 311 5.40 -4.84 -13.00
C GLU A 311 3.88 -4.64 -12.89
N GLY A 312 3.11 -5.47 -13.59
CA GLY A 312 1.65 -5.42 -13.58
C GLY A 312 1.03 -4.29 -14.38
N LEU A 313 1.81 -3.61 -15.24
CA LEU A 313 1.27 -2.69 -16.24
C LEU A 313 0.73 -3.47 -17.44
N GLU A 314 -0.52 -3.22 -17.79
CA GLU A 314 -1.14 -3.77 -19.01
C GLU A 314 -1.75 -2.63 -19.83
N VAL A 315 -1.56 -2.68 -21.14
CA VAL A 315 -2.12 -1.69 -22.07
C VAL A 315 -3.02 -2.40 -23.08
N GLU A 316 -4.26 -1.98 -23.14
CA GLU A 316 -5.27 -2.46 -24.07
C GLU A 316 -5.73 -1.35 -24.99
N TRP A 317 -6.06 -1.72 -26.23
CA TRP A 317 -6.61 -0.81 -27.22
C TRP A 317 -8.06 -1.20 -27.51
N GLU A 318 -8.94 -0.20 -27.45
CA GLU A 318 -10.39 -0.34 -27.54
C GLU A 318 -10.93 0.57 -28.66
N LEU A 319 -12.03 0.16 -29.28
CA LEU A 319 -12.79 0.96 -30.23
C LEU A 319 -14.24 1.07 -29.76
N TRP A 320 -14.72 2.31 -29.64
CA TRP A 320 -16.06 2.67 -29.19
C TRP A 320 -16.87 3.27 -30.33
N GLY A 321 -18.18 3.00 -30.37
CA GLY A 321 -19.08 3.68 -31.31
C GLY A 321 -18.88 3.30 -32.78
N GLY A 322 -18.38 2.10 -33.05
CA GLY A 322 -18.40 1.50 -34.40
C GLY A 322 -19.81 1.09 -34.84
N PRO A 323 -19.95 0.43 -36.01
CA PRO A 323 -21.25 0.05 -36.60
C PRO A 323 -22.15 -0.80 -35.69
N GLU A 324 -21.60 -1.45 -34.67
CA GLU A 324 -22.34 -2.26 -33.69
C GLU A 324 -22.70 -1.52 -32.38
N GLY A 325 -22.26 -0.27 -32.19
CA GLY A 325 -22.56 0.54 -30.99
C GLY A 325 -22.02 -0.02 -29.66
N ARG A 326 -21.22 -1.09 -29.69
CA ARG A 326 -20.68 -1.79 -28.52
C ARG A 326 -19.17 -1.62 -28.40
N PHE A 327 -18.67 -1.89 -27.21
CA PHE A 327 -17.25 -2.03 -26.89
C PHE A 327 -16.60 -3.13 -27.71
N GLN A 328 -15.51 -2.82 -28.43
CA GLN A 328 -14.73 -3.81 -29.17
C GLN A 328 -13.23 -3.61 -28.92
N LYS A 329 -12.46 -4.70 -28.98
CA LYS A 329 -11.00 -4.63 -28.98
C LYS A 329 -10.55 -4.03 -30.30
N ALA A 330 -9.70 -3.01 -30.26
CA ALA A 330 -9.19 -2.39 -31.48
C ALA A 330 -8.32 -3.40 -32.26
N GLU A 331 -8.59 -3.50 -33.55
CA GLU A 331 -7.78 -4.27 -34.49
C GLU A 331 -6.56 -3.44 -34.93
N GLY A 332 -5.59 -4.11 -35.58
CA GLY A 332 -4.36 -3.48 -36.07
C GLY A 332 -3.08 -4.03 -35.46
N GLN A 333 -1.94 -3.51 -35.92
CA GLN A 333 -0.63 -3.87 -35.38
C GLN A 333 -0.37 -3.09 -34.10
N ARG A 334 0.07 -3.77 -33.04
CA ARG A 334 0.34 -3.16 -31.73
C ARG A 334 1.68 -3.62 -31.18
N TRP A 335 2.43 -2.69 -30.62
CA TRP A 335 3.72 -2.96 -29.98
C TRP A 335 3.95 -2.00 -28.82
N LEU A 336 4.90 -2.36 -27.96
CA LEU A 336 5.29 -1.59 -26.80
C LEU A 336 6.75 -1.16 -26.95
N SER A 337 7.06 0.06 -26.52
CA SER A 337 8.43 0.52 -26.41
C SER A 337 9.13 -0.16 -25.23
N ALA A 338 10.47 -0.07 -25.20
CA ALA A 338 11.22 -0.35 -24.00
C ALA A 338 10.86 0.63 -22.87
N LEU A 339 11.12 0.22 -21.63
CA LEU A 339 10.96 1.05 -20.44
C LEU A 339 12.01 2.18 -20.43
N SER A 340 11.54 3.40 -20.21
CA SER A 340 12.37 4.58 -20.00
C SER A 340 12.42 4.90 -18.52
N HIS A 341 13.63 4.94 -17.94
CA HIS A 341 13.84 5.20 -16.52
C HIS A 341 14.08 6.69 -16.26
N HIS A 342 13.44 7.20 -15.21
CA HIS A 342 13.59 8.58 -14.75
C HIS A 342 14.49 8.66 -13.51
N SER A 343 14.99 9.86 -13.24
CA SER A 343 15.85 10.15 -12.08
C SER A 343 15.13 10.03 -10.74
N ASP A 344 13.80 10.19 -10.72
CA ASP A 344 12.96 9.96 -9.54
C ASP A 344 12.66 8.46 -9.29
N GLY A 345 13.24 7.57 -10.09
CA GLY A 345 13.04 6.13 -10.06
C GLY A 345 11.73 5.66 -10.71
N SER A 346 10.87 6.56 -11.18
CA SER A 346 9.69 6.17 -11.96
C SER A 346 10.08 5.72 -13.37
N VAL A 347 9.17 5.03 -14.04
CA VAL A 347 9.36 4.54 -15.41
C VAL A 347 8.29 5.10 -16.34
N SER A 348 8.54 5.02 -17.64
CA SER A 348 7.58 5.36 -18.68
C SER A 348 7.67 4.40 -19.86
N LEU A 349 6.56 4.23 -20.55
CA LEU A 349 6.42 3.35 -21.69
C LEU A 349 5.47 4.00 -22.70
N SER A 350 5.73 3.78 -23.98
CA SER A 350 4.85 4.14 -25.08
C SER A 350 4.25 2.86 -25.67
N ALA A 351 2.93 2.83 -25.77
CA ALA A 351 2.21 1.81 -26.52
C ALA A 351 1.81 2.37 -27.87
N HIS A 352 2.00 1.59 -28.92
CA HIS A 352 1.76 2.01 -30.29
C HIS A 352 0.66 1.14 -30.89
N LEU A 353 -0.22 1.75 -31.68
CA LEU A 353 -1.25 1.07 -32.47
C LEU A 353 -1.26 1.65 -33.87
N GLN A 354 -1.08 0.79 -34.87
CA GLN A 354 -1.36 1.10 -36.26
C GLN A 354 -2.76 0.57 -36.61
N PRO A 355 -3.79 1.43 -36.69
CA PRO A 355 -5.15 0.98 -36.96
C PRO A 355 -5.30 0.45 -38.40
N PRO A 356 -6.24 -0.47 -38.66
CA PRO A 356 -6.52 -0.97 -40.01
C PRO A 356 -7.19 0.12 -40.87
N PRO A 357 -7.26 -0.10 -42.20
CA PRO A 357 -8.03 0.75 -43.11
C PRO A 357 -9.49 0.91 -42.67
N VAL A 358 -9.99 2.16 -42.70
CA VAL A 358 -11.32 2.50 -42.16
C VAL A 358 -12.43 2.45 -43.21
N THR A 359 -13.65 2.18 -42.75
CA THR A 359 -14.86 2.24 -43.58
C THR A 359 -15.74 3.43 -43.17
N THR A 360 -16.68 3.82 -44.02
CA THR A 360 -17.59 4.95 -43.76
C THR A 360 -18.43 4.76 -42.49
N GLY A 361 -18.76 3.51 -42.12
CA GLY A 361 -19.52 3.19 -40.91
C GLY A 361 -18.75 3.38 -39.60
N GLN A 362 -17.45 3.72 -39.65
CA GLN A 362 -16.62 3.99 -38.47
C GLN A 362 -16.45 5.50 -38.20
N HIS A 363 -17.10 6.37 -38.98
CA HIS A 363 -17.09 7.80 -38.72
C HIS A 363 -17.70 8.12 -37.34
N GLY A 364 -16.98 8.89 -36.52
CA GLY A 364 -17.38 9.20 -35.15
C GLY A 364 -16.99 8.13 -34.11
N ALA A 365 -16.40 7.00 -34.54
CA ALA A 365 -15.87 6.00 -33.62
C ALA A 365 -14.69 6.56 -32.81
N ARG A 366 -14.46 6.05 -31.60
CA ARG A 366 -13.43 6.54 -30.68
C ARG A 366 -12.45 5.42 -30.36
N TYR A 367 -11.19 5.62 -30.72
CA TYR A 367 -10.11 4.75 -30.25
C TYR A 367 -9.74 5.14 -28.83
N ALA A 368 -9.59 4.16 -27.95
CA ALA A 368 -9.14 4.38 -26.58
C ALA A 368 -7.97 3.48 -26.23
N CYS A 369 -6.95 4.05 -25.60
CA CYS A 369 -5.89 3.32 -24.92
C CYS A 369 -6.27 3.17 -23.45
N ARG A 370 -6.50 1.95 -23.00
CA ARG A 370 -6.86 1.59 -21.62
C ARG A 370 -5.61 1.03 -20.93
N VAL A 371 -5.28 1.58 -19.77
CA VAL A 371 -4.13 1.20 -18.98
C VAL A 371 -4.58 0.64 -17.65
N HIS A 372 -4.15 -0.58 -17.34
CA HIS A 372 -4.29 -1.22 -16.03
C HIS A 372 -2.94 -1.19 -15.31
N HIS A 373 -2.98 -0.90 -14.02
CA HIS A 373 -1.80 -0.78 -13.18
C HIS A 373 -2.19 -0.98 -11.71
N PRO A 374 -1.35 -1.56 -10.83
CA PRO A 374 -1.70 -1.83 -9.43
C PRO A 374 -2.08 -0.60 -8.60
N SER A 375 -1.64 0.59 -9.03
CA SER A 375 -1.97 1.86 -8.38
C SER A 375 -3.19 2.57 -8.97
N LEU A 376 -3.87 1.96 -9.94
CA LEU A 376 -5.11 2.46 -10.56
C LEU A 376 -6.33 1.66 -10.06
N PRO A 377 -7.55 2.21 -10.18
CA PRO A 377 -8.78 1.43 -9.96
C PRO A 377 -8.89 0.25 -10.92
N ALA A 378 -9.76 -0.72 -10.62
CA ALA A 378 -9.97 -1.92 -11.45
C ALA A 378 -10.35 -1.61 -12.91
N LEU A 379 -11.10 -0.52 -13.13
CA LEU A 379 -11.48 -0.02 -14.46
C LEU A 379 -10.32 0.59 -15.26
N GLY A 380 -9.13 0.70 -14.66
CA GLY A 380 -7.96 1.32 -15.27
C GLY A 380 -8.13 2.80 -15.53
N ARG A 381 -7.28 3.33 -16.42
CA ARG A 381 -7.34 4.71 -16.90
C ARG A 381 -7.27 4.70 -18.42
N SER A 382 -8.11 5.48 -19.08
CA SER A 382 -8.12 5.57 -20.54
C SER A 382 -7.84 6.97 -21.07
N ALA A 383 -7.24 7.03 -22.24
CA ALA A 383 -7.20 8.21 -23.09
C ALA A 383 -7.81 7.87 -24.46
N GLU A 384 -8.57 8.79 -25.03
CA GLU A 384 -9.40 8.52 -26.22
C GLU A 384 -9.21 9.58 -27.31
N VAL A 385 -9.45 9.17 -28.55
CA VAL A 385 -9.37 10.01 -29.77
C VAL A 385 -10.51 9.64 -30.69
N THR A 386 -11.11 10.64 -31.34
CA THR A 386 -12.26 10.41 -32.24
C THR A 386 -11.80 10.34 -33.69
N LEU A 387 -12.28 9.33 -34.42
CA LEU A 387 -12.02 9.12 -35.83
C LEU A 387 -13.05 9.87 -36.68
N GLN A 388 -12.56 10.65 -37.63
CA GLN A 388 -13.38 11.25 -38.68
C GLN A 388 -12.98 10.70 -40.04
N VAL A 389 -13.91 10.01 -40.69
CA VAL A 389 -13.72 9.53 -42.06
C VAL A 389 -14.04 10.65 -43.04
N ALA A 390 -13.12 10.93 -43.96
CA ALA A 390 -13.28 11.98 -44.96
C ALA A 390 -14.48 11.72 -45.90
N GLY A 391 -15.14 12.78 -46.35
CA GLY A 391 -16.27 12.71 -47.28
C GLY A 391 -17.64 12.47 -46.62
N LEU A 392 -17.72 12.36 -45.29
CA LEU A 392 -18.99 12.21 -44.55
C LEU A 392 -19.37 13.45 -43.72
N SER A 393 -18.43 14.37 -43.49
CA SER A 393 -18.73 15.66 -42.88
C SER A 393 -19.41 16.55 -43.92
N GLY A 394 -20.71 16.80 -43.74
CA GLY A 394 -21.43 17.81 -44.52
C GLY A 394 -20.85 19.21 -44.28
N PRO A 395 -21.17 20.20 -45.14
CA PRO A 395 -20.67 21.56 -44.98
C PRO A 395 -20.99 22.06 -43.56
N SER A 396 -19.98 22.59 -42.87
CA SER A 396 -20.17 23.14 -41.54
C SER A 396 -21.05 24.39 -41.62
N LEU A 397 -21.61 24.83 -40.49
CA LEU A 397 -22.38 26.07 -40.44
C LEU A 397 -21.50 27.27 -40.85
N GLU A 398 -20.19 27.23 -40.56
CA GLU A 398 -19.21 28.23 -41.02
C GLU A 398 -18.97 28.15 -42.53
N ASP A 399 -18.93 26.95 -43.12
CA ASP A 399 -18.83 26.78 -44.58
C ASP A 399 -20.07 27.33 -45.28
N GLY A 400 -21.25 27.11 -44.69
CA GLY A 400 -22.52 27.67 -45.16
C GLY A 400 -22.54 29.20 -45.09
N VAL A 401 -22.07 29.77 -43.98
CA VAL A 401 -21.93 31.23 -43.82
C VAL A 401 -20.90 31.78 -44.81
N GLY A 402 -19.78 31.09 -45.03
CA GLY A 402 -18.75 31.49 -46.00
C GLY A 402 -19.27 31.46 -47.45
N LEU A 403 -20.00 30.42 -47.82
CA LEU A 403 -20.68 30.33 -49.13
C LEU A 403 -21.72 31.43 -49.32
N PHE A 404 -22.48 31.74 -48.27
CA PHE A 404 -23.47 32.81 -48.32
C PHE A 404 -22.79 34.17 -48.47
N LEU A 405 -21.79 34.49 -47.65
CA LEU A 405 -21.05 35.76 -47.72
C LEU A 405 -20.35 35.94 -49.08
N SER A 406 -19.72 34.89 -49.61
CA SER A 406 -19.08 34.94 -50.93
C SER A 406 -20.09 35.16 -52.06
N ALA A 407 -21.28 34.53 -51.98
CA ALA A 407 -22.36 34.76 -52.93
C ALA A 407 -22.88 36.20 -52.89
N PHE A 408 -23.07 36.79 -51.70
CA PHE A 408 -23.47 38.20 -51.55
C PHE A 408 -22.42 39.17 -52.09
N LEU A 409 -21.14 38.89 -51.84
CA LEU A 409 -20.03 39.72 -52.31
C LEU A 409 -19.90 39.67 -53.83
N LEU A 410 -20.04 38.48 -54.44
CA LEU A 410 -20.11 38.30 -55.89
C LEU A 410 -21.32 39.00 -56.51
N LEU A 411 -22.51 38.88 -55.90
CA LEU A 411 -23.72 39.56 -56.38
C LEU A 411 -23.57 41.09 -56.30
N GLY A 412 -22.97 41.59 -55.22
CA GLY A 412 -22.63 43.00 -55.07
C GLY A 412 -21.67 43.50 -56.17
N LEU A 413 -20.62 42.73 -56.46
CA LEU A 413 -19.67 43.01 -57.54
C LEU A 413 -20.34 43.01 -58.92
N ILE A 414 -21.17 42.01 -59.20
CA ILE A 414 -21.90 41.89 -60.49
C ILE A 414 -22.86 43.08 -60.66
N ASN A 415 -23.61 43.46 -59.61
CA ASN A 415 -24.49 44.62 -59.68
C ASN A 415 -23.72 45.93 -59.88
N MET A 416 -22.59 46.12 -59.20
CA MET A 416 -21.75 47.31 -59.41
C MET A 416 -21.19 47.37 -60.83
N LEU A 417 -20.73 46.25 -61.38
CA LEU A 417 -20.27 46.14 -62.76
C LEU A 417 -21.41 46.39 -63.76
N GLY A 418 -22.61 45.88 -63.48
CA GLY A 418 -23.82 46.12 -64.28
C GLY A 418 -24.26 47.58 -64.27
N TRP A 419 -24.22 48.24 -63.11
CA TRP A 419 -24.49 49.68 -63.00
C TRP A 419 -23.42 50.50 -63.73
N ALA A 420 -22.14 50.16 -63.58
CA ALA A 420 -21.07 50.85 -64.30
C ALA A 420 -21.21 50.70 -65.83
N ALA A 421 -21.58 49.51 -66.32
CA ALA A 421 -21.84 49.28 -67.74
C ALA A 421 -23.08 50.05 -68.24
N ALA A 422 -24.16 50.13 -67.45
CA ALA A 422 -25.35 50.90 -67.80
C ALA A 422 -25.10 52.43 -67.80
N TYR A 423 -24.27 52.92 -66.86
CA TYR A 423 -23.83 54.32 -66.83
C TYR A 423 -22.95 54.67 -68.05
N LEU A 424 -22.09 53.75 -68.48
CA LEU A 424 -21.28 53.93 -69.69
C LEU A 424 -22.16 53.94 -70.96
N ALA A 425 -23.13 53.03 -71.07
CA ALA A 425 -24.04 52.97 -72.22
C ALA A 425 -24.97 54.20 -72.33
N THR A 426 -25.48 54.71 -71.20
CA THR A 426 -26.32 55.92 -71.18
C THR A 426 -25.54 57.22 -71.38
N SER A 427 -24.22 57.20 -71.15
CA SER A 427 -23.33 58.31 -71.49
C SER A 427 -23.10 58.43 -73.00
N GLU A 428 -23.15 57.33 -73.77
CA GLU A 428 -22.99 57.34 -75.23
C GLU A 428 -24.24 57.89 -75.95
N ASP A 429 -25.45 57.67 -75.43
CA ASP A 429 -26.71 58.17 -76.02
C ASP A 429 -27.02 59.66 -75.71
N SER A 430 -26.15 60.36 -74.99
CA SER A 430 -26.32 61.78 -74.63
C SER A 430 -25.49 62.75 -75.47
N VAL A 431 -24.85 62.25 -76.54
CA VAL A 431 -24.13 63.04 -77.53
C VAL A 431 -24.72 62.77 -78.92
N GLU A 432 -25.94 63.28 -79.16
CA GLU A 432 -26.46 63.56 -80.51
C GLU A 432 -27.29 64.85 -80.52
#